data_AF-A0A1G2Y0I1-F1
#
_entry.id   AF-A0A1G2Y0I1-F1
#
_cell.length_a   1.000
_cell.length_b   1.000
_cell.length_c   1.000
_cell.angle_alpha   90.00
_cell.angle_beta   90.00
_cell.angle_gamma   90.00
#
_symmetry.space_group_name_H-M   'P 1'
#
loop_
_entity.id
_entity.type
_entity.pdbx_description
1 polymer ?
#
loop_
_entity_poly.entity_id
_entity_poly.type
_entity_poly.pdbx_seq_one_letter_code
_entity_poly.pdbx_strand_id
1 'polypeptide(L)'
;MKKLLIIFVISFAVTSFVYADAASDANALFEKGDYLGGMSILTKAINNTDPNQRAAALSTYAKFYENLVGNHSYALMLYNDILKTKLPADNPLKLSAQKEIGKFRALKTLYGSQDLLLKRLRPVETMKPDDIQHQIAQLQSIIDNKPDYYRLAEVYYYLGRCLVSNENYKQAYIALKKSMELKPAINFYLPVNVFKDQAYANWIRATAKTISRYSAGLLLVITIVAFYSSRPWRWLTFRHLKIGFALILSWLIVFTAFYILFGRTCKISDKVMVDISAPVPFFTNIEPGNPHWQIAQNLLMYGLTAVIALFVFSIGTSRFKFRFTSIILNSAYALILFTTLMAIFYLQHCDQKSIFNAENPQDKLTYAQGGNYFVTVAMEPYILTNPKAYPNLAIENVADVHLKEWMKKYCPFTTQSAAH
;
A
#
# COMPACT_ATOMS: atom_id res chain seq x y z
N MET A 1 -38.56 -47.92 -17.18
CA MET A 1 -37.77 -46.70 -16.91
C MET A 1 -36.43 -46.96 -16.18
N LYS A 2 -35.68 -48.03 -16.49
CA LYS A 2 -34.32 -48.26 -15.94
C LYS A 2 -33.23 -48.51 -17.00
N LYS A 3 -33.59 -48.57 -18.28
CA LYS A 3 -32.65 -48.79 -19.41
C LYS A 3 -32.26 -47.50 -20.17
N LEU A 4 -32.86 -46.36 -19.84
CA LEU A 4 -32.56 -45.06 -20.46
C LEU A 4 -31.48 -44.25 -19.71
N LEU A 5 -31.08 -44.69 -18.51
CA LEU A 5 -30.10 -43.97 -17.69
C LEU A 5 -28.65 -44.40 -17.95
N ILE A 6 -28.43 -45.57 -18.58
CA ILE A 6 -27.08 -46.11 -18.85
C ILE A 6 -26.51 -45.54 -20.17
N ILE A 7 -27.35 -45.11 -21.11
CA ILE A 7 -26.89 -44.47 -22.34
C ILE A 7 -26.49 -43.00 -22.10
N PHE A 8 -27.08 -42.34 -21.09
CA PHE A 8 -26.73 -40.95 -20.76
C PHE A 8 -25.37 -40.80 -20.05
N VAL A 9 -24.90 -41.85 -19.37
CA VAL A 9 -23.58 -41.84 -18.68
C VAL A 9 -22.44 -42.23 -19.64
N ILE A 10 -22.73 -42.96 -20.72
CA ILE A 10 -21.71 -43.34 -21.73
C ILE A 10 -21.56 -42.26 -22.81
N SER A 11 -22.60 -41.47 -23.11
CA SER A 11 -22.50 -40.33 -24.03
C SER A 11 -21.83 -39.07 -23.45
N PHE A 12 -21.56 -39.01 -22.14
CA PHE A 12 -20.78 -37.92 -21.52
C PHE A 12 -19.29 -38.25 -21.34
N ALA A 13 -18.89 -39.51 -21.56
CA ALA A 13 -17.51 -39.97 -21.41
C ALA A 13 -16.74 -40.08 -22.74
N VAL A 14 -17.42 -39.77 -23.87
CA VAL A 14 -16.78 -39.48 -25.16
C VAL A 14 -16.98 -38.00 -25.46
N THR A 15 -16.62 -37.14 -24.50
CA THR A 15 -16.01 -35.88 -24.91
C THR A 15 -14.74 -36.30 -25.62
N SER A 16 -14.82 -36.35 -26.95
CA SER A 16 -13.66 -36.34 -27.82
C SER A 16 -12.68 -35.35 -27.18
N PHE A 17 -11.57 -35.87 -26.63
CA PHE A 17 -10.37 -35.07 -26.43
C PHE A 17 -9.91 -34.69 -27.84
N VAL A 18 -10.68 -33.81 -28.50
CA VAL A 18 -10.11 -32.83 -29.40
C VAL A 18 -9.04 -32.24 -28.52
N TYR A 19 -7.78 -32.57 -28.82
CA TYR A 19 -6.62 -31.94 -28.20
C TYR A 19 -6.82 -30.45 -28.46
N ALA A 20 -7.48 -29.79 -27.51
CA ALA A 20 -7.76 -28.38 -27.59
C ALA A 20 -6.39 -27.72 -27.70
N ASP A 21 -6.22 -26.92 -28.75
CA ASP A 21 -4.96 -26.26 -29.02
C ASP A 21 -4.66 -25.38 -27.81
N ALA A 22 -3.70 -25.81 -26.98
CA ALA A 22 -3.33 -25.13 -25.75
C ALA A 22 -2.97 -23.64 -26.00
N ALA A 23 -2.49 -23.31 -27.21
CA ALA A 23 -2.27 -21.94 -27.62
C ALA A 23 -3.58 -21.15 -27.77
N SER A 24 -4.60 -21.74 -28.40
CA SER A 24 -5.92 -21.13 -28.56
C SER A 24 -6.63 -20.93 -27.21
N ASP A 25 -6.61 -21.94 -26.35
CA ASP A 25 -7.20 -21.86 -25.01
C ASP A 25 -6.52 -20.79 -24.15
N ALA A 26 -5.19 -20.73 -24.18
CA ALA A 26 -4.44 -19.71 -23.45
C ALA A 26 -4.75 -18.30 -23.96
N ASN A 27 -4.85 -18.10 -25.28
CA ASN A 27 -5.23 -16.80 -25.86
C ASN A 27 -6.64 -16.38 -25.41
N ALA A 28 -7.60 -17.30 -25.41
CA ALA A 28 -8.95 -17.04 -24.92
C ALA A 28 -8.97 -16.62 -23.44
N LEU A 29 -8.08 -17.19 -22.60
CA LEU A 29 -7.90 -16.76 -21.21
C LEU A 29 -7.23 -15.38 -21.11
N PHE A 30 -6.22 -15.10 -21.94
CA PHE A 30 -5.57 -13.79 -21.98
C PHE A 30 -6.52 -12.67 -22.39
N GLU A 31 -7.42 -12.91 -23.35
CA GLU A 31 -8.46 -11.97 -23.76
C GLU A 31 -9.46 -11.68 -22.62
N LYS A 32 -9.71 -12.66 -21.75
CA LYS A 32 -10.53 -12.50 -20.54
C LYS A 32 -9.78 -11.86 -19.37
N GLY A 33 -8.47 -11.63 -19.49
CA GLY A 33 -7.62 -11.13 -18.41
C GLY A 33 -7.15 -12.19 -17.40
N ASP A 34 -7.47 -13.48 -17.63
CA ASP A 34 -6.95 -14.59 -16.82
C ASP A 34 -5.54 -15.00 -17.30
N TYR A 35 -4.58 -14.14 -17.00
CA TYR A 35 -3.19 -14.35 -17.41
C TYR A 35 -2.54 -15.55 -16.72
N LEU A 36 -2.84 -15.80 -15.44
CA LEU A 36 -2.28 -16.94 -14.70
C LEU A 36 -2.79 -18.27 -15.26
N GLY A 37 -4.10 -18.38 -15.54
CA GLY A 37 -4.69 -19.56 -16.16
C GLY A 37 -4.06 -19.86 -17.52
N GLY A 38 -3.96 -18.85 -18.39
CA GLY A 38 -3.34 -19.01 -19.71
C GLY A 38 -1.85 -19.42 -19.62
N MET A 39 -1.07 -18.80 -18.73
CA MET A 39 0.33 -19.18 -18.51
C MET A 39 0.48 -20.61 -17.98
N SER A 40 -0.43 -21.05 -17.11
CA SER A 40 -0.43 -22.43 -16.58
C SER A 40 -0.64 -23.47 -17.69
N ILE A 41 -1.60 -23.22 -18.59
CA ILE A 41 -1.87 -24.07 -19.75
C ILE A 41 -0.65 -24.14 -20.66
N LEU A 42 -0.06 -23.00 -21.02
CA LEU A 42 1.14 -22.96 -21.88
C LEU A 42 2.32 -23.67 -21.24
N THR A 43 2.55 -23.49 -19.94
CA THR A 43 3.65 -24.14 -19.23
C THR A 43 3.53 -25.67 -19.26
N LYS A 44 2.31 -26.20 -19.10
CA LYS A 44 2.04 -27.64 -19.25
C LYS A 44 2.30 -28.10 -20.69
N ALA A 45 1.84 -27.34 -21.68
CA ALA A 45 2.01 -27.68 -23.09
C ALA A 45 3.48 -27.62 -23.56
N ILE A 46 4.30 -26.73 -22.99
CA ILE A 46 5.74 -26.62 -23.30
C ILE A 46 6.51 -27.87 -22.86
N ASN A 47 6.04 -28.55 -21.81
CA ASN A 47 6.62 -29.80 -21.32
C ASN A 47 6.15 -31.03 -22.11
N ASN A 48 5.26 -30.86 -23.10
CA ASN A 48 4.82 -31.94 -23.97
C ASN A 48 5.97 -32.45 -24.85
N THR A 49 5.95 -33.75 -25.16
CA THR A 49 6.91 -34.42 -26.03
C THR A 49 6.72 -34.07 -27.51
N ASP A 50 5.53 -33.67 -27.95
CA ASP A 50 5.28 -33.26 -29.34
C ASP A 50 5.98 -31.93 -29.68
N PRO A 51 6.97 -31.93 -30.61
CA PRO A 51 7.69 -30.72 -30.98
C PRO A 51 6.82 -29.61 -31.58
N ASN A 52 5.74 -29.94 -32.28
CA ASN A 52 4.85 -28.94 -32.89
C ASN A 52 4.03 -28.22 -31.82
N GLN A 53 3.38 -28.97 -30.93
CA GLN A 53 2.61 -28.40 -29.82
C GLN A 53 3.50 -27.58 -28.88
N ARG A 54 4.69 -28.08 -28.56
CA ARG A 54 5.68 -27.35 -27.76
C ARG A 54 6.08 -26.03 -28.44
N ALA A 55 6.38 -26.04 -29.73
CA ALA A 55 6.75 -24.83 -30.46
C ALA A 55 5.59 -23.82 -30.56
N ALA A 56 4.35 -24.30 -30.76
CA ALA A 56 3.16 -23.45 -30.76
C ALA A 56 2.93 -22.79 -29.39
N ALA A 57 3.04 -23.57 -28.30
CA ALA A 57 2.94 -23.05 -26.94
C ALA A 57 4.04 -22.03 -26.62
N LEU A 58 5.30 -22.31 -26.99
CA LEU A 58 6.41 -21.36 -26.84
C LEU A 58 6.16 -20.06 -27.63
N SER A 59 5.63 -20.15 -28.85
CA SER A 59 5.32 -18.99 -29.69
C SER A 59 4.25 -18.10 -29.05
N THR A 60 3.15 -18.70 -28.60
CA THR A 60 2.08 -17.98 -27.88
C THR A 60 2.60 -17.37 -26.59
N TYR A 61 3.47 -18.08 -25.86
CA TYR A 61 4.05 -17.56 -24.63
C TYR A 61 5.01 -16.39 -24.89
N ALA A 62 5.79 -16.45 -25.96
CA ALA A 62 6.67 -15.35 -26.38
C ALA A 62 5.86 -14.10 -26.73
N LYS A 63 4.77 -14.26 -27.50
CA LYS A 63 3.84 -13.17 -27.84
C LYS A 63 3.16 -12.58 -26.61
N PHE A 64 2.80 -13.40 -25.62
CA PHE A 64 2.27 -12.91 -24.34
C PHE A 64 3.28 -11.98 -23.65
N TYR A 65 4.54 -12.39 -23.53
CA TYR A 65 5.57 -11.58 -22.90
C TYR A 65 5.94 -10.32 -23.69
N GLU A 66 5.91 -10.39 -25.02
CA GLU A 66 6.14 -9.23 -25.90
C GLU A 66 4.97 -8.23 -25.81
N ASN A 67 3.74 -8.71 -26.06
CA ASN A 67 2.60 -7.85 -26.32
C ASN A 67 1.90 -7.40 -25.04
N LEU A 68 1.75 -8.29 -24.05
CA LEU A 68 0.99 -7.99 -22.83
C LEU A 68 1.89 -7.63 -21.64
N VAL A 69 3.05 -8.27 -21.48
CA VAL A 69 3.97 -8.00 -20.36
C VAL A 69 4.98 -6.90 -20.69
N GLY A 70 5.46 -6.85 -21.94
CA GLY A 70 6.54 -5.95 -22.36
C GLY A 70 7.95 -6.42 -21.98
N ASN A 71 8.11 -7.69 -21.58
CA ASN A 71 9.42 -8.28 -21.29
C ASN A 71 10.04 -8.90 -22.54
N HIS A 72 10.62 -8.03 -23.37
CA HIS A 72 11.21 -8.38 -24.66
C HIS A 72 12.41 -9.32 -24.54
N SER A 73 13.17 -9.26 -23.44
CA SER A 73 14.31 -10.16 -23.22
C SER A 73 13.84 -11.60 -23.00
N TYR A 74 12.77 -11.79 -22.24
CA TYR A 74 12.19 -13.12 -22.02
C TYR A 74 11.47 -13.64 -23.27
N ALA A 75 10.74 -12.79 -23.98
CA ALA A 75 10.15 -13.15 -25.27
C ALA A 75 11.22 -13.62 -26.28
N LEU A 76 12.35 -12.90 -26.37
CA LEU A 76 13.49 -13.30 -27.21
C LEU A 76 14.07 -14.66 -26.81
N MET A 77 14.17 -14.94 -25.51
CA MET A 77 14.62 -16.26 -25.02
C MET A 77 13.69 -17.37 -25.52
N LEU A 78 12.37 -17.19 -25.38
CA LEU A 78 11.36 -18.16 -25.83
C LEU A 78 11.40 -18.37 -27.35
N TYR A 79 11.54 -17.30 -28.15
CA TYR A 79 11.70 -17.45 -29.60
C TYR A 79 12.98 -18.22 -29.98
N ASN A 80 14.09 -18.02 -29.25
CA ASN A 80 15.29 -18.82 -29.47
C ASN A 80 15.08 -20.29 -29.10
N ASP A 81 14.28 -20.58 -28.08
CA ASP A 81 13.95 -21.97 -27.72
C ASP A 81 13.10 -22.67 -28.78
N ILE A 82 12.25 -21.95 -29.52
CA ILE A 82 11.56 -22.48 -30.71
C ILE A 82 12.57 -22.95 -31.76
N LEU A 83 13.65 -22.20 -32.00
CA LEU A 83 14.68 -22.59 -32.98
C LEU A 83 15.44 -23.86 -32.59
N LYS A 84 15.56 -24.13 -31.28
CA LYS A 84 16.19 -25.35 -30.73
C LYS A 84 15.29 -26.58 -30.77
N THR A 85 14.00 -26.44 -31.07
CA THR A 85 13.08 -27.59 -31.19
C THR A 85 13.47 -28.51 -32.36
N LYS A 86 13.06 -29.78 -32.30
CA LYS A 86 13.30 -30.79 -33.34
C LYS A 86 12.40 -30.63 -34.59
N LEU A 87 11.99 -29.40 -34.91
CA LEU A 87 11.19 -29.11 -36.11
C LEU A 87 12.09 -28.88 -37.34
N PRO A 88 11.60 -29.19 -38.56
CA PRO A 88 12.25 -28.82 -39.81
C PRO A 88 12.53 -27.31 -39.90
N ALA A 89 13.60 -26.91 -40.60
CA ALA A 89 14.03 -25.51 -40.68
C ALA A 89 13.04 -24.60 -41.42
N ASP A 90 12.31 -25.15 -42.37
CA ASP A 90 11.25 -24.53 -43.18
C ASP A 90 9.89 -24.49 -42.46
N ASN A 91 9.79 -25.04 -41.24
CA ASN A 91 8.56 -25.00 -40.47
C ASN A 91 8.12 -23.56 -40.19
N PRO A 92 6.83 -23.21 -40.40
CA PRO A 92 6.35 -21.83 -40.27
C PRO A 92 6.59 -21.22 -38.89
N LEU A 93 6.59 -22.02 -37.81
CA LEU A 93 6.86 -21.54 -36.46
C LEU A 93 8.33 -21.12 -36.28
N LYS A 94 9.27 -21.86 -36.87
CA LYS A 94 10.70 -21.48 -36.85
C LYS A 94 10.97 -20.25 -37.69
N LEU A 95 10.39 -20.16 -38.89
CA LEU A 95 10.50 -18.99 -39.75
C LEU A 95 9.91 -17.73 -39.07
N SER A 96 8.75 -17.87 -38.44
CA SER A 96 8.14 -16.79 -37.65
C SER A 96 9.04 -16.36 -36.48
N ALA A 97 9.61 -17.31 -35.72
CA ALA A 97 10.50 -16.99 -34.61
C ALA A 97 11.78 -16.26 -35.09
N GLN A 98 12.37 -16.69 -36.20
CA GLN A 98 13.52 -16.00 -36.82
C GLN A 98 13.18 -14.56 -37.20
N LYS A 99 12.01 -14.34 -37.78
CA LYS A 99 11.53 -12.99 -38.15
C LYS A 99 11.38 -12.09 -36.91
N GLU A 100 10.75 -12.57 -35.84
CA GLU A 100 10.60 -11.80 -34.59
C GLU A 100 11.95 -11.54 -33.90
N ILE A 101 12.87 -12.50 -33.91
CA ILE A 101 14.25 -12.28 -33.44
C ILE A 101 14.94 -11.17 -34.24
N GLY A 102 14.78 -11.18 -35.57
CA GLY A 102 15.30 -10.14 -36.46
C GLY A 102 14.73 -8.75 -36.12
N LYS A 103 13.42 -8.66 -35.89
CA LYS A 103 12.73 -7.45 -35.44
C LYS A 103 13.28 -6.93 -34.11
N PHE A 104 13.48 -7.79 -33.10
CA PHE A 104 14.07 -7.36 -31.83
C PHE A 104 15.51 -6.86 -31.97
N ARG A 105 16.31 -7.49 -32.83
CA ARG A 105 17.66 -7.00 -33.12
C ARG A 105 17.60 -5.61 -33.76
N ALA A 106 16.71 -5.40 -34.72
CA ALA A 106 16.51 -4.09 -35.35
C ALA A 106 16.07 -3.02 -34.32
N LEU A 107 15.10 -3.33 -33.46
CA LEU A 107 14.66 -2.43 -32.39
C LEU A 107 15.77 -2.08 -31.41
N LYS A 108 16.58 -3.07 -31.01
CA LYS A 108 17.72 -2.86 -30.11
C LYS A 108 18.81 -1.99 -30.73
N THR A 109 19.03 -2.11 -32.04
CA THR A 109 19.93 -1.22 -32.77
C THR A 109 19.35 0.19 -32.85
N LEU A 110 18.05 0.32 -33.17
CA LEU A 110 17.37 1.61 -33.33
C LEU A 110 17.29 2.42 -32.02
N TYR A 111 16.99 1.76 -30.89
CA TYR A 111 16.80 2.41 -29.58
C TYR A 111 17.92 2.10 -28.58
N GLY A 112 19.11 1.72 -29.05
CA GLY A 112 20.20 1.28 -28.18
C GLY A 112 20.63 2.34 -27.15
N SER A 113 20.58 3.63 -27.52
CA SER A 113 20.89 4.72 -26.59
C SER A 113 19.83 4.88 -25.49
N GLN A 114 18.54 4.75 -25.83
CA GLN A 114 17.45 4.76 -24.85
C GLN A 114 17.52 3.54 -23.93
N ASP A 115 17.87 2.36 -24.45
CA ASP A 115 18.05 1.15 -23.64
C ASP A 115 19.17 1.30 -22.61
N LEU A 116 20.30 1.89 -23.01
CA LEU A 116 21.40 2.20 -22.11
C LEU A 116 21.02 3.25 -21.07
N LEU A 117 20.31 4.30 -21.48
CA LEU A 117 19.82 5.33 -20.58
C LEU A 117 18.84 4.74 -19.57
N LEU A 118 17.82 4.01 -20.01
CA LEU A 118 16.82 3.38 -19.16
C LEU A 118 17.45 2.42 -18.13
N LYS A 119 18.49 1.68 -18.53
CA LYS A 119 19.25 0.81 -17.61
C LYS A 119 19.96 1.59 -16.51
N ARG A 120 20.44 2.82 -16.79
CA ARG A 120 21.08 3.70 -15.80
C ARG A 120 20.05 4.38 -14.88
N LEU A 121 18.86 4.68 -15.40
CA LEU A 121 17.77 5.36 -14.66
C LEU A 121 16.93 4.41 -13.82
N ARG A 122 17.44 3.22 -13.51
CA ARG A 122 16.70 2.28 -12.67
C ARG A 122 16.58 2.87 -11.26
N PRO A 123 15.36 3.05 -10.73
CA PRO A 123 15.19 3.71 -9.46
C PRO A 123 15.81 2.89 -8.32
N VAL A 124 16.62 3.56 -7.50
CA VAL A 124 17.23 3.04 -6.26
C VAL A 124 16.52 3.73 -5.11
N GLU A 125 16.23 3.00 -4.04
CA GLU A 125 15.42 3.49 -2.91
C GLU A 125 16.08 4.65 -2.14
N THR A 126 17.39 4.83 -2.28
CA THR A 126 18.20 5.81 -1.53
C THR A 126 18.79 6.90 -2.44
N MET A 127 18.00 7.48 -3.33
CA MET A 127 18.46 8.61 -4.15
C MET A 127 18.34 9.95 -3.43
N LYS A 128 19.25 10.88 -3.73
CA LYS A 128 19.11 12.27 -3.30
C LYS A 128 17.99 12.97 -4.08
N PRO A 129 17.32 13.98 -3.51
CA PRO A 129 16.25 14.71 -4.19
C PRO A 129 16.65 15.25 -5.58
N ASP A 130 17.86 15.81 -5.69
CA ASP A 130 18.37 16.37 -6.97
C ASP A 130 18.54 15.28 -8.04
N ASP A 131 19.03 14.10 -7.64
CA ASP A 131 19.19 12.95 -8.54
C ASP A 131 17.82 12.46 -9.03
N ILE A 132 16.81 12.45 -8.14
CA ILE A 132 15.44 12.04 -8.50
C ILE A 132 14.85 13.00 -9.54
N GLN A 133 15.01 14.31 -9.36
CA GLN A 133 14.53 15.31 -10.31
C GLN A 133 15.20 15.16 -11.69
N HIS A 134 16.51 14.97 -11.69
CA HIS A 134 17.25 14.73 -12.93
C HIS A 134 16.77 13.46 -13.65
N GLN A 135 16.53 12.36 -12.91
CA GLN A 135 15.98 11.14 -13.50
C GLN A 135 14.56 11.33 -14.04
N ILE A 136 13.70 12.06 -13.33
CA ILE A 136 12.34 12.39 -13.81
C ILE A 136 12.42 13.11 -15.16
N ALA A 137 13.28 14.14 -15.27
CA ALA A 137 13.45 14.89 -16.51
C ALA A 137 13.97 14.02 -17.66
N GLN A 138 14.93 13.12 -17.40
CA GLN A 138 15.45 12.20 -18.42
C GLN A 138 14.41 11.17 -18.88
N LEU A 139 13.59 10.65 -17.97
CA LEU A 139 12.51 9.72 -18.31
C LEU A 139 11.41 10.42 -19.13
N GLN A 140 11.02 11.64 -18.75
CA GLN A 140 10.10 12.48 -19.53
C GLN A 140 10.65 12.76 -20.93
N SER A 141 11.94 13.08 -21.04
CA SER A 141 12.59 13.28 -22.34
C SER A 141 12.50 12.05 -23.25
N ILE A 142 12.58 10.83 -22.72
CA ILE A 142 12.37 9.61 -23.52
C ILE A 142 10.92 9.55 -24.02
N ILE A 143 9.95 9.83 -23.15
CA ILE A 143 8.52 9.80 -23.48
C ILE A 143 8.19 10.81 -24.58
N ASP A 144 8.68 12.04 -24.45
CA ASP A 144 8.35 13.13 -25.37
C ASP A 144 9.04 12.98 -26.72
N ASN A 145 10.31 12.55 -26.73
CA ASN A 145 11.11 12.47 -27.96
C ASN A 145 10.97 11.14 -28.70
N LYS A 146 10.53 10.07 -28.02
CA LYS A 146 10.45 8.69 -28.56
C LYS A 146 9.17 7.97 -28.11
N PRO A 147 7.98 8.45 -28.52
CA PRO A 147 6.71 7.82 -28.16
C PRO A 147 6.52 6.41 -28.75
N ASP A 148 7.32 6.04 -29.74
CA ASP A 148 7.38 4.74 -30.41
C ASP A 148 8.34 3.74 -29.74
N TYR A 149 9.04 4.16 -28.68
CA TYR A 149 10.02 3.31 -27.99
C TYR A 149 9.37 2.04 -27.43
N TYR A 150 9.87 0.88 -27.85
CA TYR A 150 9.24 -0.42 -27.56
C TYR A 150 9.16 -0.78 -26.06
N ARG A 151 9.95 -0.13 -25.18
CA ARG A 151 9.92 -0.29 -23.71
C ARG A 151 9.26 0.87 -22.98
N LEU A 152 8.43 1.66 -23.66
CA LEU A 152 7.77 2.83 -23.06
C LEU A 152 6.98 2.52 -21.78
N ALA A 153 6.37 1.34 -21.69
CA ALA A 153 5.67 0.92 -20.46
C ALA A 153 6.62 0.83 -19.24
N GLU A 154 7.86 0.38 -19.43
CA GLU A 154 8.88 0.35 -18.37
C GLU A 154 9.38 1.76 -18.01
N VAL A 155 9.48 2.66 -19.00
CA VAL A 155 9.79 4.09 -18.77
C VAL A 155 8.75 4.73 -17.86
N TYR A 156 7.46 4.51 -18.14
CA TYR A 156 6.36 5.00 -17.28
C TYR A 156 6.39 4.40 -15.88
N TYR A 157 6.79 3.13 -15.75
CA TYR A 157 6.97 2.50 -14.43
C TYR A 157 8.09 3.17 -13.62
N TYR A 158 9.27 3.37 -14.22
CA TYR A 158 10.38 4.06 -13.54
C TYR A 158 10.05 5.52 -13.24
N LEU A 159 9.35 6.20 -14.14
CA LEU A 159 8.88 7.56 -13.89
C LEU A 159 7.94 7.59 -12.68
N GLY A 160 6.99 6.65 -12.63
CA GLY A 160 6.10 6.47 -11.48
C GLY A 160 6.86 6.27 -10.16
N ARG A 161 7.87 5.39 -10.15
CA ARG A 161 8.73 5.15 -8.97
C ARG A 161 9.49 6.40 -8.53
N CYS A 162 10.09 7.14 -9.46
CA CYS A 162 10.78 8.39 -9.15
C CYS A 162 9.81 9.46 -8.61
N LEU A 163 8.60 9.56 -9.20
CA LEU A 163 7.56 10.47 -8.74
C LEU A 163 7.03 10.12 -7.33
N VAL A 164 6.90 8.82 -6.99
CA VAL A 164 6.60 8.42 -5.60
C VAL A 164 7.70 8.89 -4.66
N SER A 165 8.96 8.68 -5.05
CA SER A 165 10.13 9.07 -4.24
C SER A 165 10.24 10.60 -4.07
N ASN A 166 9.73 11.37 -5.03
CA ASN A 166 9.62 12.83 -4.98
C ASN A 166 8.28 13.32 -4.36
N GLU A 167 7.51 12.45 -3.72
CA GLU A 167 6.19 12.77 -3.13
C GLU A 167 5.13 13.32 -4.12
N ASN A 168 5.37 13.21 -5.43
CA ASN A 168 4.44 13.62 -6.49
C ASN A 168 3.43 12.51 -6.79
N TYR A 169 2.69 12.10 -5.77
CA TYR A 169 1.88 10.87 -5.77
C TYR A 169 0.80 10.82 -6.86
N LYS A 170 0.14 11.94 -7.16
CA LYS A 170 -0.89 12.00 -8.21
C LYS A 170 -0.30 11.69 -9.59
N GLN A 171 0.83 12.33 -9.92
CA GLN A 171 1.51 12.09 -11.20
C GLN A 171 2.09 10.68 -11.25
N ALA A 172 2.61 10.17 -10.13
CA ALA A 172 3.07 8.80 -10.03
C ALA A 172 1.96 7.79 -10.37
N TYR A 173 0.77 7.96 -9.78
CA TYR A 173 -0.39 7.12 -10.05
C TYR A 173 -0.76 7.14 -11.53
N ILE A 174 -0.78 8.33 -12.17
CA ILE A 174 -1.08 8.48 -13.59
C ILE A 174 -0.04 7.74 -14.45
N ALA A 175 1.26 7.91 -14.16
CA ALA A 175 2.34 7.24 -14.89
C ALA A 175 2.26 5.72 -14.75
N LEU A 176 2.03 5.19 -13.54
CA LEU A 176 1.91 3.75 -13.29
C LEU A 176 0.66 3.16 -13.95
N LYS A 177 -0.46 3.89 -13.92
CA LYS A 177 -1.66 3.51 -14.68
C LYS A 177 -1.35 3.45 -16.18
N LYS A 178 -0.62 4.44 -16.71
CA LYS A 178 -0.25 4.46 -18.13
C LYS A 178 0.65 3.29 -18.53
N SER A 179 1.57 2.89 -17.66
CA SER A 179 2.40 1.69 -17.84
C SER A 179 1.54 0.43 -18.04
N MET A 180 0.49 0.26 -17.24
CA MET A 180 -0.46 -0.86 -17.38
C MET A 180 -1.37 -0.74 -18.61
N GLU A 181 -1.79 0.46 -18.99
CA GLU A 181 -2.55 0.67 -20.23
C GLU A 181 -1.75 0.24 -21.47
N LEU A 182 -0.44 0.49 -21.47
CA LEU A 182 0.44 0.06 -22.55
C LEU A 182 0.72 -1.45 -22.53
N LYS A 183 0.83 -2.03 -21.34
CA LYS A 183 1.13 -3.46 -21.11
C LYS A 183 0.30 -4.01 -19.95
N PRO A 184 -0.91 -4.56 -20.22
CA PRO A 184 -1.85 -4.97 -19.17
C PRO A 184 -1.30 -6.03 -18.21
N ALA A 185 -0.41 -6.90 -18.68
CA ALA A 185 0.20 -7.97 -17.91
C ALA A 185 1.61 -7.60 -17.41
N ILE A 186 1.99 -6.32 -17.40
CA ILE A 186 3.32 -5.88 -16.94
C ILE A 186 3.63 -6.29 -15.50
N ASN A 187 2.60 -6.57 -14.68
CA ASN A 187 2.74 -7.01 -13.29
C ASN A 187 3.55 -8.31 -13.12
N PHE A 188 3.63 -9.15 -14.17
CA PHE A 188 4.46 -10.37 -14.16
C PHE A 188 5.97 -10.09 -14.31
N TYR A 189 6.33 -8.86 -14.71
CA TYR A 189 7.71 -8.44 -14.89
C TYR A 189 8.12 -7.36 -13.87
N LEU A 190 7.24 -6.39 -13.62
CA LEU A 190 7.46 -5.27 -12.70
C LEU A 190 6.25 -5.15 -11.79
N PRO A 191 6.39 -4.92 -10.47
CA PRO A 191 5.27 -4.87 -9.53
C PRO A 191 4.46 -3.55 -9.63
N VAL A 192 3.95 -3.23 -10.82
CA VAL A 192 3.29 -1.95 -11.12
C VAL A 192 2.04 -1.75 -10.27
N ASN A 193 1.27 -2.81 -9.99
CA ASN A 193 0.05 -2.72 -9.17
C ASN A 193 0.35 -2.25 -7.75
N VAL A 194 1.36 -2.84 -7.12
CA VAL A 194 1.76 -2.49 -5.75
C VAL A 194 2.10 -1.01 -5.65
N PHE A 195 2.94 -0.51 -6.56
CA PHE A 195 3.32 0.90 -6.56
C PHE A 195 2.18 1.83 -6.98
N LYS A 196 1.29 1.40 -7.87
CA LYS A 196 0.12 2.18 -8.29
C LYS A 196 -0.82 2.41 -7.12
N ASP A 197 -1.12 1.34 -6.37
CA ASP A 197 -2.03 1.38 -5.24
C ASP A 197 -1.41 2.17 -4.08
N GLN A 198 -0.10 1.99 -3.83
CA GLN A 198 0.66 2.81 -2.89
C GLN A 198 0.63 4.30 -3.28
N ALA A 199 0.86 4.64 -4.55
CA ALA A 199 0.81 6.02 -5.03
C ALA A 199 -0.58 6.62 -4.87
N TYR A 200 -1.65 5.86 -5.16
CA TYR A 200 -3.02 6.31 -4.96
C TYR A 200 -3.33 6.55 -3.48
N ALA A 201 -2.99 5.61 -2.60
CA ALA A 201 -3.19 5.75 -1.16
C ALA A 201 -2.44 6.98 -0.61
N ASN A 202 -1.18 7.17 -1.01
CA ASN A 202 -0.38 8.33 -0.63
C ASN A 202 -0.95 9.63 -1.15
N TRP A 203 -1.47 9.66 -2.38
CA TRP A 203 -2.12 10.84 -2.94
C TRP A 203 -3.37 11.21 -2.14
N ILE A 204 -4.25 10.25 -1.83
CA ILE A 204 -5.45 10.49 -1.03
C ILE A 204 -5.06 10.97 0.37
N ARG A 205 -4.06 10.34 1.00
CA ARG A 205 -3.55 10.74 2.33
C ARG A 205 -3.00 12.16 2.33
N ALA A 206 -2.17 12.52 1.35
CA ALA A 206 -1.61 13.86 1.20
C ALA A 206 -2.71 14.90 0.97
N THR A 207 -3.69 14.58 0.14
CA THR A 207 -4.85 15.45 -0.14
C THR A 207 -5.69 15.66 1.13
N ALA A 208 -6.03 14.58 1.84
CA ALA A 208 -6.77 14.65 3.09
C ALA A 208 -6.02 15.47 4.14
N LYS A 209 -4.70 15.27 4.27
CA LYS A 209 -3.86 16.01 5.22
C LYS A 209 -3.87 17.51 4.94
N THR A 210 -3.78 17.88 3.65
CA THR A 210 -3.85 19.28 3.21
C THR A 210 -5.22 19.88 3.48
N ILE A 211 -6.31 19.17 3.15
CA ILE A 211 -7.69 19.61 3.43
C ILE A 211 -7.87 19.83 4.94
N SER A 212 -7.49 18.87 5.78
CA SER A 212 -7.65 18.98 7.23
C SER A 212 -6.84 20.16 7.81
N ARG A 213 -5.63 20.43 7.29
CA ARG A 213 -4.86 21.62 7.70
C ARG A 213 -5.57 22.92 7.34
N TYR A 214 -6.11 23.03 6.13
CA TYR A 214 -6.87 24.22 5.73
C TYR A 214 -8.16 24.38 6.55
N SER A 215 -8.88 23.28 6.83
CA SER A 215 -10.04 23.29 7.71
C SER A 215 -9.68 23.76 9.12
N ALA A 216 -8.57 23.28 9.69
CA ALA A 216 -8.10 23.72 11.00
C ALA A 216 -7.76 25.23 11.00
N GLY A 217 -7.08 25.71 9.96
CA GLY A 217 -6.78 27.13 9.78
C GLY A 217 -8.05 27.99 9.68
N LEU A 218 -9.04 27.54 8.92
CA LEU A 218 -10.34 28.23 8.80
C LEU A 218 -11.08 28.28 10.14
N LEU A 219 -11.13 27.17 10.88
CA LEU A 219 -11.75 27.12 12.21
C LEU A 219 -11.05 28.07 13.18
N LEU A 220 -9.72 28.17 13.12
CA LEU A 220 -8.96 29.12 13.93
C LEU A 220 -9.34 30.56 13.61
N VAL A 221 -9.44 30.93 12.32
CA VAL A 221 -9.89 32.28 11.91
C VAL A 221 -11.31 32.56 12.40
N ILE A 222 -12.25 31.61 12.24
CA ILE A 222 -13.62 31.73 12.76
C ILE A 222 -13.62 31.95 14.27
N THR A 223 -12.75 31.23 15.00
CA THR A 223 -12.61 31.35 16.45
C THR A 223 -12.13 32.73 16.87
N ILE A 224 -11.10 33.24 16.19
CA ILE A 224 -10.55 34.58 16.42
C ILE A 224 -11.62 35.63 16.15
N VAL A 225 -12.30 35.58 15.00
CA VAL A 225 -13.35 36.54 14.64
C VAL A 225 -14.49 36.50 15.66
N ALA A 226 -15.03 35.32 15.97
CA ALA A 226 -16.08 35.17 16.98
C ALA A 226 -15.66 35.72 18.34
N PHE A 227 -14.43 35.43 18.78
CA PHE A 227 -13.88 35.95 20.02
C PHE A 227 -13.81 37.48 20.00
N TYR A 228 -13.16 38.11 19.02
CA TYR A 228 -13.03 39.57 18.95
C TYR A 228 -14.38 40.28 18.78
N SER A 229 -15.28 39.76 17.95
CA SER A 229 -16.62 40.33 17.75
C SER A 229 -17.46 40.33 19.03
N SER A 230 -17.24 39.37 19.93
CA SER A 230 -17.94 39.29 21.22
C SER A 230 -17.46 40.29 22.27
N ARG A 231 -16.35 41.01 21.99
CA ARG A 231 -15.68 41.96 22.91
C ARG A 231 -15.52 41.41 24.34
N PRO A 232 -14.85 40.24 24.50
CA PRO A 232 -14.86 39.46 25.73
C PRO A 232 -14.24 40.23 26.90
N TRP A 233 -13.25 41.10 26.65
CA TRP A 233 -12.61 41.93 27.66
C TRP A 233 -13.57 42.81 28.47
N ARG A 234 -14.78 43.10 27.98
CA ARG A 234 -15.77 43.89 28.73
C ARG A 234 -16.49 43.09 29.83
N TRP A 235 -16.42 41.76 29.80
CA TRP A 235 -17.26 40.91 30.65
C TRP A 235 -16.62 39.58 31.08
N LEU A 236 -15.47 39.22 30.50
CA LEU A 236 -14.72 38.03 30.86
C LEU A 236 -14.13 38.21 32.27
N THR A 237 -14.78 37.59 33.24
CA THR A 237 -14.32 37.58 34.64
C THR A 237 -13.44 36.36 34.93
N PHE A 238 -12.72 36.39 36.06
CA PHE A 238 -11.92 35.27 36.57
C PHE A 238 -12.72 33.96 36.71
N ARG A 239 -14.06 34.02 36.85
CA ARG A 239 -14.92 32.84 36.87
C ARG A 239 -14.83 32.03 35.58
N HIS A 240 -14.76 32.69 34.42
CA HIS A 240 -14.64 32.01 33.13
C HIS A 240 -13.28 31.33 33.00
N LEU A 241 -12.20 31.99 33.45
CA LEU A 241 -10.86 31.40 33.46
C LEU A 241 -10.79 30.14 34.33
N LYS A 242 -11.47 30.13 35.50
CA LYS A 242 -11.59 28.91 36.33
C LYS A 242 -12.29 27.76 35.59
N ILE A 243 -13.34 28.06 34.83
CA ILE A 243 -14.05 27.05 34.04
C ILE A 243 -13.15 26.50 32.93
N GLY A 244 -12.44 27.37 32.21
CA GLY A 244 -11.47 26.95 31.19
C GLY A 244 -10.38 26.06 31.76
N PHE A 245 -9.81 26.42 32.92
CA PHE A 245 -8.82 25.60 33.62
C PHE A 245 -9.40 24.26 34.06
N ALA A 246 -10.62 24.23 34.59
CA ALA A 246 -11.29 22.99 34.99
C ALA A 246 -11.54 22.05 33.79
N LEU A 247 -11.85 22.58 32.61
CA LEU A 247 -12.00 21.78 31.38
C LEU A 247 -10.66 21.16 30.93
N ILE A 248 -9.57 21.94 30.99
CA ILE A 248 -8.23 21.44 30.69
C ILE A 248 -7.85 20.31 31.65
N LEU A 249 -8.03 20.53 32.95
CA LEU A 249 -7.72 19.52 33.97
C LEU A 249 -8.59 18.26 33.80
N SER A 250 -9.88 18.44 33.50
CA SER A 250 -10.80 17.34 33.21
C SER A 250 -10.32 16.50 32.02
N TRP A 251 -9.91 17.14 30.92
CA TRP A 251 -9.33 16.43 29.77
C TRP A 251 -8.07 15.64 30.14
N LEU A 252 -7.15 16.24 30.89
CA LEU A 252 -5.93 15.57 31.34
C LEU A 252 -6.25 14.33 32.19
N ILE A 253 -7.18 14.46 33.14
CA ILE A 253 -7.59 13.36 34.01
C ILE A 253 -8.26 12.25 33.19
N VAL A 254 -9.24 12.60 32.36
CA VAL A 254 -9.97 11.64 31.53
C VAL A 254 -9.02 10.93 30.58
N PHE A 255 -8.19 11.66 29.83
CA PHE A 255 -7.23 11.07 28.90
C PHE A 255 -6.27 10.13 29.63
N THR A 256 -5.70 10.55 30.75
CA THR A 256 -4.75 9.73 31.52
C THR A 256 -5.42 8.48 32.08
N ALA A 257 -6.65 8.59 32.61
CA ALA A 257 -7.41 7.46 33.10
C ALA A 257 -7.71 6.45 31.99
N PHE A 258 -8.20 6.92 30.83
CA PHE A 258 -8.44 6.06 29.66
C PHE A 258 -7.16 5.40 29.17
N TYR A 259 -6.08 6.17 29.07
CA TYR A 259 -4.79 5.65 28.62
C TYR A 259 -4.25 4.56 29.54
N ILE A 260 -4.39 4.70 30.87
CA ILE A 260 -3.99 3.67 31.84
C ILE A 260 -4.92 2.44 31.77
N LEU A 261 -6.24 2.66 31.70
CA LEU A 261 -7.23 1.58 31.71
C LEU A 261 -7.14 0.73 30.43
N PHE A 262 -7.11 1.36 29.27
CA PHE A 262 -7.14 0.68 27.97
C PHE A 262 -5.75 0.29 27.45
N GLY A 263 -4.68 0.97 27.89
CA GLY A 263 -3.31 0.61 27.52
C GLY A 263 -2.91 -0.80 27.99
N ARG A 264 -3.50 -1.27 29.10
CA ARG A 264 -3.21 -2.59 29.68
C ARG A 264 -4.02 -3.74 29.09
N THR A 265 -5.12 -3.45 28.37
CA THR A 265 -6.11 -4.46 27.97
C THR A 265 -5.94 -4.97 26.55
N CYS A 266 -5.15 -4.32 25.69
CA CYS A 266 -4.94 -4.78 24.32
C CYS A 266 -3.98 -5.97 24.27
N LYS A 267 -4.51 -7.19 24.20
CA LYS A 267 -3.74 -8.38 23.84
C LYS A 267 -3.71 -8.50 22.31
N ILE A 268 -2.53 -8.64 21.74
CA ILE A 268 -2.37 -8.86 20.30
C ILE A 268 -2.75 -10.32 20.02
N SER A 269 -3.71 -10.56 19.13
CA SER A 269 -4.03 -11.93 18.69
C SER A 269 -3.11 -12.36 17.56
N ASP A 270 -2.76 -13.65 17.51
CA ASP A 270 -1.90 -14.23 16.46
C ASP A 270 -2.48 -14.02 15.06
N LYS A 271 -3.81 -13.91 14.96
CA LYS A 271 -4.51 -13.60 13.71
C LYS A 271 -4.10 -12.24 13.11
N VAL A 272 -3.93 -11.22 13.96
CA VAL A 272 -3.43 -9.89 13.53
C VAL A 272 -2.07 -10.03 12.86
N MET A 273 -1.19 -10.86 13.42
CA MET A 273 0.18 -11.05 12.92
C MET A 273 0.19 -11.63 11.51
N VAL A 274 -0.65 -12.65 11.30
CA VAL A 274 -0.80 -13.34 10.00
C VAL A 274 -1.37 -12.39 8.96
N ASP A 275 -2.45 -11.67 9.31
CA ASP A 275 -3.14 -10.77 8.37
C ASP A 275 -2.25 -9.61 7.91
N ILE A 276 -1.37 -9.10 8.79
CA ILE A 276 -0.46 -8.00 8.47
C ILE A 276 0.79 -8.51 7.71
N SER A 277 1.01 -9.83 7.63
CA SER A 277 2.25 -10.43 7.11
C SER A 277 3.51 -9.81 7.74
N ALA A 278 3.39 -9.34 8.98
CA ALA A 278 4.49 -8.76 9.73
C ALA A 278 5.22 -9.90 10.44
N PRO A 279 6.55 -10.03 10.31
CA PRO A 279 7.31 -10.95 11.15
C PRO A 279 7.03 -10.64 12.63
N VAL A 280 6.92 -11.63 13.49
CA VAL A 280 6.67 -11.38 14.93
C VAL A 280 7.93 -10.72 15.54
N PRO A 281 7.86 -9.65 16.38
CA PRO A 281 6.71 -8.89 16.90
C PRO A 281 6.86 -7.35 16.77
N PHE A 282 6.18 -6.70 15.84
CA PHE A 282 6.35 -5.24 15.58
C PHE A 282 5.38 -4.31 16.32
N PHE A 283 4.66 -4.77 17.34
CA PHE A 283 3.62 -3.98 18.01
C PHE A 283 4.12 -3.42 19.33
N THR A 284 4.26 -2.09 19.40
CA THR A 284 4.60 -1.39 20.63
C THR A 284 3.32 -1.00 21.36
N ASN A 285 3.17 -1.48 22.60
CA ASN A 285 2.14 -0.97 23.50
C ASN A 285 2.42 0.53 23.73
N ILE A 286 1.39 1.37 23.62
CA ILE A 286 1.52 2.82 23.75
C ILE A 286 1.78 3.23 25.21
N GLU A 287 1.80 2.33 26.19
CA GLU A 287 2.10 2.60 27.61
C GLU A 287 3.28 3.57 27.86
N PRO A 288 3.24 4.37 28.95
CA PRO A 288 4.29 5.33 29.25
C PRO A 288 5.67 4.65 29.38
N GLY A 289 6.67 5.19 28.69
CA GLY A 289 8.03 4.65 28.71
C GLY A 289 8.32 3.59 27.65
N ASN A 290 7.28 3.09 26.95
CA ASN A 290 7.47 2.22 25.79
C ASN A 290 7.79 3.05 24.53
N PRO A 291 8.55 2.50 23.57
CA PRO A 291 8.79 3.11 22.28
C PRO A 291 7.49 3.58 21.62
N HIS A 292 7.52 4.76 21.00
CA HIS A 292 6.37 5.42 20.38
C HIS A 292 5.24 5.87 21.33
N TRP A 293 5.42 5.87 22.65
CA TRP A 293 4.50 6.54 23.59
C TRP A 293 4.24 8.03 23.27
N GLN A 294 5.19 8.66 22.56
CA GLN A 294 5.05 10.01 21.97
C GLN A 294 3.80 10.16 21.09
N ILE A 295 3.30 9.09 20.48
CA ILE A 295 2.04 9.11 19.71
C ILE A 295 0.86 9.42 20.64
N ALA A 296 0.77 8.79 21.82
CA ALA A 296 -0.25 9.15 22.82
C ALA A 296 -0.07 10.58 23.34
N GLN A 297 1.17 11.04 23.54
CA GLN A 297 1.41 12.44 23.91
C GLN A 297 0.89 13.40 22.83
N ASN A 298 1.16 13.13 21.55
CA ASN A 298 0.65 13.93 20.45
C ASN A 298 -0.88 13.95 20.47
N LEU A 299 -1.53 12.79 20.66
CA LEU A 299 -2.99 12.70 20.77
C LEU A 299 -3.53 13.55 21.93
N LEU A 300 -2.87 13.49 23.09
CA LEU A 300 -3.21 14.33 24.24
C LEU A 300 -3.16 15.82 23.89
N MET A 301 -2.11 16.25 23.17
CA MET A 301 -1.93 17.64 22.75
C MET A 301 -2.97 18.09 21.71
N TYR A 302 -3.35 17.22 20.77
CA TYR A 302 -4.45 17.49 19.84
C TYR A 302 -5.78 17.67 20.58
N GLY A 303 -6.09 16.80 21.54
CA GLY A 303 -7.28 16.94 22.37
C GLY A 303 -7.27 18.19 23.24
N LEU A 304 -6.11 18.55 23.82
CA LEU A 304 -5.97 19.78 24.58
C LEU A 304 -6.20 21.01 23.70
N THR A 305 -5.66 21.01 22.49
CA THR A 305 -5.90 22.06 21.49
C THR A 305 -7.39 22.18 21.17
N ALA A 306 -8.09 21.04 21.03
CA ALA A 306 -9.52 21.02 20.77
C ALA A 306 -10.33 21.66 21.92
N VAL A 307 -10.03 21.30 23.17
CA VAL A 307 -10.69 21.83 24.37
C VAL A 307 -10.49 23.34 24.48
N ILE A 308 -9.27 23.83 24.26
CA ILE A 308 -8.97 25.27 24.33
C ILE A 308 -9.69 26.03 23.22
N ALA A 309 -9.61 25.55 21.97
CA ALA A 309 -10.26 26.20 20.84
C ALA A 309 -11.78 26.24 21.00
N LEU A 310 -12.39 25.14 21.45
CA LEU A 310 -13.83 25.08 21.74
C LEU A 310 -14.23 26.05 22.84
N PHE A 311 -13.46 26.14 23.93
CA PHE A 311 -13.72 27.08 25.01
C PHE A 311 -13.68 28.54 24.52
N VAL A 312 -12.66 28.92 23.74
CA VAL A 312 -12.53 30.26 23.16
C VAL A 312 -13.68 30.56 22.20
N PHE A 313 -14.08 29.60 21.36
CA PHE A 313 -15.22 29.74 20.45
C PHE A 313 -16.56 29.87 21.20
N SER A 314 -16.75 29.12 22.28
CA SER A 314 -17.92 29.22 23.15
C SER A 314 -18.03 30.59 23.82
N ILE A 315 -16.90 31.18 24.26
CA ILE A 315 -16.87 32.57 24.74
C ILE A 315 -17.35 33.52 23.63
N GLY A 316 -16.82 33.36 22.41
CA GLY A 316 -17.18 34.20 21.25
C GLY A 316 -18.65 34.14 20.88
N THR A 317 -19.28 32.97 20.99
CA THR A 317 -20.69 32.76 20.59
C THR A 317 -21.70 32.96 21.73
N SER A 318 -21.24 33.16 22.96
CA SER A 318 -22.09 33.33 24.15
C SER A 318 -23.04 34.53 24.11
N ARG A 319 -22.76 35.53 23.26
CA ARG A 319 -23.52 36.78 23.15
C ARG A 319 -24.61 36.77 22.09
N PHE A 320 -24.79 35.67 21.36
CA PHE A 320 -25.88 35.58 20.40
C PHE A 320 -27.24 35.65 21.11
N LYS A 321 -28.18 36.36 20.47
CA LYS A 321 -29.52 36.65 21.03
C LYS A 321 -30.27 35.38 21.43
N PHE A 322 -30.08 34.30 20.68
CA PHE A 322 -30.77 33.03 20.88
C PHE A 322 -29.80 31.97 21.39
N ARG A 323 -30.04 31.48 22.61
CA ARG A 323 -29.22 30.42 23.24
C ARG A 323 -29.13 29.16 22.38
N PHE A 324 -30.23 28.78 21.73
CA PHE A 324 -30.27 27.61 20.87
C PHE A 324 -29.30 27.69 19.69
N THR A 325 -29.16 28.88 19.09
CA THR A 325 -28.18 29.12 18.01
C THR A 325 -26.76 28.92 18.50
N SER A 326 -26.40 29.42 19.68
CA SER A 326 -25.08 29.18 20.27
C SER A 326 -24.84 27.70 20.54
N ILE A 327 -25.83 26.95 21.03
CA ILE A 327 -25.69 25.51 21.29
C ILE A 327 -25.44 24.75 19.99
N ILE A 328 -26.22 25.01 18.94
CA ILE A 328 -26.03 24.36 17.63
C ILE A 328 -24.65 24.69 17.06
N LEU A 329 -24.27 25.96 17.06
CA LEU A 329 -22.99 26.39 16.49
C LEU A 329 -21.80 25.80 17.25
N ASN A 330 -21.83 25.77 18.58
CA ASN A 330 -20.77 25.13 19.36
C ASN A 330 -20.71 23.62 19.11
N SER A 331 -21.86 22.95 18.97
CA SER A 331 -21.92 21.51 18.70
C SER A 331 -21.36 21.18 17.31
N ALA A 332 -21.77 21.93 16.28
CA ALA A 332 -21.25 21.78 14.93
C ALA A 332 -19.75 22.10 14.85
N TYR A 333 -19.32 23.19 15.48
CA TYR A 333 -17.91 23.55 15.55
C TYR A 333 -17.08 22.47 16.26
N ALA A 334 -17.54 21.94 17.41
CA ALA A 334 -16.87 20.88 18.13
C ALA A 334 -16.69 19.62 17.27
N LEU A 335 -17.75 19.20 16.56
CA LEU A 335 -17.71 18.03 15.68
C LEU A 335 -16.69 18.21 14.55
N ILE A 336 -16.73 19.35 13.86
CA ILE A 336 -15.80 19.64 12.75
C ILE A 336 -14.36 19.76 13.27
N LEU A 337 -14.15 20.46 14.38
CA LEU A 337 -12.84 20.63 15.00
C LEU A 337 -12.24 19.28 15.41
N PHE A 338 -13.01 18.45 16.13
CA PHE A 338 -12.54 17.14 16.58
C PHE A 338 -12.22 16.23 15.38
N THR A 339 -13.12 16.16 14.39
CA THR A 339 -12.90 15.38 13.16
C THR A 339 -11.65 15.84 12.42
N THR A 340 -11.45 17.16 12.33
CA THR A 340 -10.30 17.76 11.66
C THR A 340 -8.99 17.44 12.38
N LEU A 341 -8.93 17.67 13.69
CA LEU A 341 -7.72 17.42 14.49
C LEU A 341 -7.40 15.93 14.56
N MET A 342 -8.42 15.07 14.67
CA MET A 342 -8.23 13.62 14.64
C MET A 342 -7.74 13.14 13.27
N ALA A 343 -8.26 13.69 12.17
CA ALA A 343 -7.76 13.42 10.84
C ALA A 343 -6.29 13.85 10.70
N ILE A 344 -5.92 15.04 11.16
CA ILE A 344 -4.51 15.49 11.15
C ILE A 344 -3.63 14.53 11.95
N PHE A 345 -4.04 14.19 13.17
CA PHE A 345 -3.32 13.27 14.05
C PHE A 345 -3.09 11.93 13.34
N TYR A 346 -4.15 11.30 12.82
CA TYR A 346 -4.06 10.01 12.16
C TYR A 346 -3.16 10.08 10.92
N LEU A 347 -3.33 11.10 10.08
CA LEU A 347 -2.56 11.25 8.84
C LEU A 347 -1.09 11.62 9.09
N GLN A 348 -0.71 12.11 10.26
CA GLN A 348 0.68 12.47 10.59
C GLN A 348 1.40 11.43 11.46
N HIS A 349 0.71 10.81 12.41
CA HIS A 349 1.34 9.99 13.45
C HIS A 349 0.98 8.51 13.38
N CYS A 350 -0.08 8.13 12.64
CA CYS A 350 -0.46 6.74 12.47
C CYS A 350 0.10 6.18 11.16
N ASP A 351 0.77 5.02 11.20
CA ASP A 351 1.36 4.40 10.01
C ASP A 351 0.30 3.99 8.96
N GLN A 352 0.67 4.02 7.69
CA GLN A 352 -0.14 3.59 6.54
C GLN A 352 -0.48 2.11 6.58
N LYS A 353 0.37 1.30 7.22
CA LYS A 353 0.14 -0.15 7.39
C LYS A 353 -0.68 -0.47 8.63
N SER A 354 -1.27 0.54 9.28
CA SER A 354 -2.13 0.26 10.41
C SER A 354 -3.34 -0.53 10.00
N ILE A 355 -3.63 -1.59 10.75
CA ILE A 355 -4.78 -2.45 10.51
C ILE A 355 -5.67 -2.37 11.74
N PHE A 356 -6.94 -2.06 11.51
CA PHE A 356 -7.96 -2.26 12.51
C PHE A 356 -8.33 -3.75 12.49
N ASN A 357 -8.08 -4.45 13.59
CA ASN A 357 -8.57 -5.82 13.74
C ASN A 357 -9.57 -5.88 14.89
N ALA A 358 -10.75 -6.41 14.60
CA ALA A 358 -11.75 -6.73 15.59
C ALA A 358 -11.67 -8.22 15.91
N GLU A 359 -11.56 -8.54 17.21
CA GLU A 359 -11.41 -9.92 17.68
C GLU A 359 -12.52 -10.85 17.15
N ASN A 360 -13.74 -10.33 16.98
CA ASN A 360 -14.85 -11.05 16.36
C ASN A 360 -15.62 -10.17 15.36
N PRO A 361 -15.37 -10.30 14.03
CA PRO A 361 -16.06 -9.53 12.99
C PRO A 361 -17.57 -9.72 12.93
N GLN A 362 -18.10 -10.77 13.57
CA GLN A 362 -19.53 -11.09 13.60
C GLN A 362 -20.26 -10.51 14.81
N ASP A 363 -19.54 -9.93 15.77
CA ASP A 363 -20.19 -9.33 16.94
C ASP A 363 -20.81 -7.98 16.56
N LYS A 364 -21.99 -7.64 17.11
CA LYS A 364 -22.58 -6.31 16.89
C LYS A 364 -21.74 -5.19 17.49
N LEU A 365 -20.87 -5.52 18.46
CA LEU A 365 -19.92 -4.60 19.10
C LEU A 365 -18.49 -4.71 18.52
N THR A 366 -18.32 -5.33 17.35
CA THR A 366 -17.04 -5.52 16.63
C THR A 366 -16.12 -4.29 16.71
N TYR A 367 -16.65 -3.09 16.48
CA TYR A 367 -15.85 -1.87 16.47
C TYR A 367 -15.43 -1.36 17.85
N ALA A 368 -16.17 -1.71 18.90
CA ALA A 368 -15.85 -1.35 20.29
C ALA A 368 -14.80 -2.29 20.92
N GLN A 369 -14.66 -3.50 20.36
CA GLN A 369 -13.70 -4.51 20.80
C GLN A 369 -12.48 -4.63 19.87
N GLY A 370 -12.43 -3.83 18.80
CA GLY A 370 -11.30 -3.84 17.87
C GLY A 370 -10.18 -2.89 18.26
N GLY A 371 -8.95 -3.31 17.97
CA GLY A 371 -7.74 -2.51 18.15
C GLY A 371 -7.25 -1.96 16.82
N ASN A 372 -6.74 -0.72 16.83
CA ASN A 372 -5.90 -0.24 15.74
C ASN A 372 -4.46 -0.65 16.03
N TYR A 373 -3.90 -1.48 15.16
CA TYR A 373 -2.53 -1.96 15.25
C TYR A 373 -1.66 -1.15 14.31
N PHE A 374 -0.60 -0.52 14.82
CA PHE A 374 0.34 0.24 14.01
C PHE A 374 1.59 -0.60 13.78
N VAL A 375 2.05 -0.67 12.53
CA VAL A 375 3.31 -1.35 12.20
C VAL A 375 4.46 -0.39 12.45
N THR A 376 5.49 -0.85 13.16
CA THR A 376 6.73 -0.09 13.32
C THR A 376 7.72 -0.54 12.26
N VAL A 377 8.08 0.36 11.35
CA VAL A 377 9.10 0.09 10.33
C VAL A 377 10.48 0.34 10.96
N ALA A 378 11.28 -0.72 11.10
CA ALA A 378 12.63 -0.76 11.68
C ALA A 378 12.73 -0.68 13.23
N MET A 379 12.52 -1.82 13.91
CA MET A 379 12.79 -1.96 15.34
C MET A 379 14.28 -2.16 15.69
N GLU A 380 15.13 -2.56 14.73
CA GLU A 380 16.55 -2.88 14.99
C GLU A 380 17.32 -1.79 15.75
N PRO A 381 17.19 -0.48 15.43
CA PRO A 381 17.88 0.56 16.21
C PRO A 381 17.34 0.69 17.65
N TYR A 382 16.05 0.40 17.85
CA TYR A 382 15.36 0.62 19.11
C TYR A 382 15.48 -0.55 20.07
N ILE A 383 15.49 -1.78 19.56
CA ILE A 383 15.76 -2.99 20.36
C ILE A 383 17.15 -2.89 20.99
N LEU A 384 18.14 -2.43 20.22
CA LEU A 384 19.51 -2.28 20.71
C LEU A 384 19.68 -1.15 21.75
N THR A 385 18.83 -0.12 21.70
CA THR A 385 18.94 1.04 22.60
C THR A 385 18.05 0.93 23.84
N ASN A 386 16.92 0.23 23.78
CA ASN A 386 16.05 -0.03 24.94
C ASN A 386 15.39 -1.43 24.89
N PRO A 387 16.16 -2.50 25.12
CA PRO A 387 15.67 -3.88 24.98
C PRO A 387 14.57 -4.24 25.98
N LYS A 388 14.52 -3.56 27.13
CA LYS A 388 13.52 -3.82 28.18
C LYS A 388 12.10 -3.43 27.77
N ALA A 389 11.96 -2.54 26.80
CA ALA A 389 10.65 -2.09 26.34
C ALA A 389 10.00 -3.04 25.31
N TYR A 390 10.66 -4.14 24.97
CA TYR A 390 10.20 -5.12 24.00
C TYR A 390 10.19 -6.54 24.63
N PRO A 391 9.25 -6.82 25.55
CA PRO A 391 9.15 -8.16 26.11
C PRO A 391 8.67 -9.18 25.07
N ASN A 392 9.11 -10.44 25.21
CA ASN A 392 8.63 -11.58 24.43
C ASN A 392 8.81 -11.45 22.91
N LEU A 393 9.95 -10.95 22.47
CA LEU A 393 10.24 -10.89 21.03
C LEU A 393 10.33 -12.31 20.44
N ALA A 394 9.65 -12.60 19.32
CA ALA A 394 9.79 -13.87 18.63
C ALA A 394 11.12 -13.92 17.88
N ILE A 395 12.15 -14.30 18.63
CA ILE A 395 13.52 -14.38 18.17
C ILE A 395 13.77 -15.56 17.21
N GLU A 396 12.80 -16.48 17.01
CA GLU A 396 13.00 -17.62 16.10
C GLU A 396 13.25 -17.17 14.67
N ASN A 397 12.58 -16.10 14.23
CA ASN A 397 12.59 -15.59 12.86
C ASN A 397 13.72 -14.59 12.57
N VAL A 398 14.56 -14.27 13.55
CA VAL A 398 15.71 -13.39 13.37
C VAL A 398 16.82 -14.17 12.68
N ALA A 399 17.14 -13.80 11.44
CA ALA A 399 18.16 -14.47 10.63
C ALA A 399 19.60 -14.23 11.16
N ASP A 400 19.83 -13.08 11.80
CA ASP A 400 21.13 -12.75 12.41
C ASP A 400 21.28 -13.47 13.77
N VAL A 401 22.24 -14.39 13.84
CA VAL A 401 22.53 -15.21 15.02
C VAL A 401 23.02 -14.36 16.20
N HIS A 402 23.83 -13.33 15.95
CA HIS A 402 24.38 -12.47 17.00
C HIS A 402 23.32 -11.55 17.59
N LEU A 403 22.47 -10.97 16.74
CA LEU A 403 21.32 -10.20 17.20
C LEU A 403 20.36 -11.08 18.01
N LYS A 404 20.12 -12.31 17.56
CA LYS A 404 19.28 -13.28 18.28
C LYS A 404 19.81 -13.62 19.67
N GLU A 405 21.11 -13.87 19.81
CA GLU A 405 21.77 -14.10 21.10
C GLU A 405 21.74 -12.87 22.00
N TRP A 406 21.99 -11.69 21.43
CA TRP A 406 21.89 -10.42 22.14
C TRP A 406 20.47 -10.20 22.68
N MET A 407 19.45 -10.41 21.84
CA MET A 407 18.04 -10.27 22.23
C MET A 407 17.70 -11.22 23.36
N LYS A 408 18.09 -12.51 23.29
CA LYS A 408 17.94 -13.50 24.38
C LYS A 408 18.48 -13.01 25.72
N LYS A 409 19.61 -12.29 25.69
CA LYS A 409 20.32 -11.85 26.89
C LYS A 409 19.71 -10.59 27.51
N TYR A 410 19.25 -9.65 26.68
CA TYR A 410 18.92 -8.30 27.15
C TYR A 410 17.41 -7.97 27.08
N CYS A 411 16.61 -8.70 26.31
CA CYS A 411 15.16 -8.50 26.24
C CYS A 411 14.45 -9.36 27.32
N PRO A 412 13.36 -8.85 27.94
CA PRO A 412 12.61 -9.60 28.93
C PRO A 412 11.76 -10.68 28.26
N PHE A 413 12.02 -11.95 28.56
CA PHE A 413 11.14 -13.06 28.17
C PHE A 413 10.39 -13.53 29.40
N THR A 414 9.07 -13.40 29.40
CA THR A 414 8.26 -14.18 30.34
C THR A 414 8.41 -15.63 29.93
N THR A 415 8.90 -16.46 30.84
CA THR A 415 8.82 -17.92 30.77
C THR A 415 7.35 -18.34 30.84
N GLN A 416 6.57 -18.07 29.79
CA GLN A 416 5.23 -18.59 29.67
C GLN A 416 5.31 -20.08 29.39
N SER A 417 5.23 -20.81 30.51
CA SER A 417 4.73 -22.18 30.70
C SER A 417 5.08 -23.20 29.61
N ALA A 418 6.06 -24.04 29.93
CA ALA A 418 6.23 -25.38 29.37
C ALA A 418 5.08 -26.35 29.76
N ALA A 419 3.83 -25.88 29.70
CA ALA A 419 2.63 -26.63 30.04
C ALA A 419 1.51 -26.29 29.03
N HIS A 420 1.68 -26.74 27.79
CA HIS A 420 0.59 -27.11 26.89
C HIS A 420 1.06 -28.18 25.93
#